data_AF-A0A1I1KFE9-F1
#
_entry.id   AF-A0A1I1KFE9-F1
#
_cell.length_a   1.000
_cell.length_b   1.000
_cell.length_c   1.000
_cell.angle_alpha   90.00
_cell.angle_beta   90.00
_cell.angle_gamma   90.00
#
_symmetry.space_group_name_H-M   'P 1'
#
loop_
_entity.id
_entity.type
_entity.pdbx_description
1 polymer ?
#
loop_
_entity_poly.entity_id
_entity_poly.type
_entity_poly.pdbx_seq_one_letter_code
_entity_poly.pdbx_strand_id
1 'polypeptide(L)' 'MYYTQNEKILQVGEEKIIVGIDVGSEKHYARAFDWRGMEYSKKAYVFTNDAEGFAGFFEW' A
#
# COMPACT_ATOMS: atom_id res chain seq x y z
N MET A 1 18.25 -2.84 -9.68
CA MET A 1 18.26 -1.49 -10.31
C MET A 1 18.18 -0.45 -9.21
N TYR A 2 19.13 0.48 -9.16
CA TYR A 2 19.14 1.57 -8.18
C TYR A 2 18.42 2.78 -8.78
N TYR A 3 17.13 2.92 -8.48
CA TYR A 3 16.37 4.08 -8.90
C TYR A 3 16.63 5.25 -7.96
N THR A 4 16.90 6.43 -8.52
CA THR A 4 17.01 7.65 -7.73
C THR A 4 15.65 8.03 -7.11
N GLN A 5 15.66 8.80 -6.03
CA GLN A 5 14.42 9.17 -5.32
C GLN A 5 13.38 9.84 -6.25
N ASN A 6 13.85 10.64 -7.22
CA ASN A 6 12.98 11.33 -8.18
C ASN A 6 12.38 10.39 -9.22
N GLU A 7 13.09 9.35 -9.65
CA GLU A 7 12.55 8.34 -10.56
C GLU A 7 11.43 7.50 -9.90
N LYS A 8 11.51 7.28 -8.58
CA LYS A 8 10.44 6.61 -7.81
C LYS A 8 9.16 7.44 -7.77
N ILE A 9 9.28 8.77 -7.74
CA ILE A 9 8.15 9.72 -7.72
C ILE A 9 7.48 9.79 -9.10
N LEU A 10 8.27 9.75 -10.18
CA LEU A 10 7.74 9.75 -11.56
C LEU A 10 7.02 8.44 -11.93
N GLN A 11 7.24 7.35 -11.19
CA GLN A 11 6.50 6.10 -11.39
C GLN A 11 5.05 6.18 -10.91
N VAL A 12 4.68 7.20 -10.15
CA VAL A 12 3.34 7.43 -9.63
C VAL A 12 2.52 8.16 -10.71
N GLY A 13 2.04 7.41 -11.70
CA GLY A 13 1.18 7.91 -12.78
C GLY A 13 -0.23 7.34 -12.72
N GLU A 14 -1.11 7.78 -13.62
CA GLU A 14 -2.54 7.41 -13.70
C GLU A 14 -2.84 5.91 -13.74
N GLU A 15 -1.87 5.09 -14.16
CA GLU A 15 -2.02 3.63 -14.27
C GLU A 15 -1.56 2.86 -13.02
N LYS A 16 -1.01 3.54 -12.02
CA LYS A 16 -0.45 2.89 -10.82
C LYS A 16 -1.10 3.39 -9.54
N ILE A 17 -1.45 2.44 -8.68
CA ILE A 17 -1.91 2.69 -7.32
C ILE A 17 -0.72 2.69 -6.35
N ILE A 18 -0.78 3.58 -5.36
CA ILE A 18 0.16 3.58 -4.23
C ILE A 18 -0.50 2.85 -3.08
N VAL A 19 0.15 1.84 -2.52
CA VAL A 19 -0.30 1.18 -1.29
C VAL A 19 0.60 1.59 -0.13
N GLY A 20 0.04 2.33 0.83
CA GLY A 20 0.68 2.63 2.10
C GLY A 20 0.30 1.57 3.13
N ILE A 21 1.29 1.03 3.83
CA ILE A 21 1.09 0.03 4.88
C ILE A 21 1.70 0.57 6.17
N ASP A 22 0.87 0.71 7.20
CA ASP A 22 1.31 0.93 8.58
C ASP A 22 1.52 -0.43 9.25
N VAL A 23 2.74 -0.67 9.73
CA VAL A 23 3.17 -1.98 10.22
C VAL A 23 3.24 -1.95 11.74
N GLY A 24 2.29 -2.63 12.39
CA GLY A 24 2.21 -2.76 13.85
C GLY A 24 2.68 -4.13 14.34
N SER A 25 2.90 -4.26 15.65
CA SER A 25 3.35 -5.53 16.27
C SER A 25 2.32 -6.66 16.17
N GLU A 26 1.03 -6.30 16.22
CA GLU A 26 -0.08 -7.26 16.18
C GLU A 26 -0.93 -7.13 14.91
N LYS A 27 -1.13 -5.90 14.42
CA LYS A 27 -1.99 -5.59 13.27
C LYS A 27 -1.33 -4.58 12.36
N HIS A 28 -1.61 -4.75 11.07
CA HIS A 28 -1.17 -3.91 9.98
C HIS A 28 -2.38 -3.22 9.34
N TYR A 29 -2.16 -2.03 8.81
CA TYR A 29 -3.20 -1.24 8.16
C TYR A 29 -2.73 -0.86 6.75
N ALA A 30 -3.36 -1.42 5.73
CA ALA A 30 -3.10 -1.08 4.34
C ALA A 30 -4.14 -0.11 3.79
N ARG A 31 -3.68 0.81 2.93
CA ARG A 31 -4.52 1.80 2.27
C ARG A 31 -4.01 2.08 0.87
N ALA A 32 -4.92 2.05 -0.11
CA ALA A 32 -4.62 2.35 -1.50
C ALA A 32 -5.00 3.80 -1.83
N PHE A 33 -4.07 4.50 -2.46
CA PHE A 33 -4.20 5.88 -2.92
C PHE A 33 -3.91 5.95 -4.41
N ASP A 34 -4.60 6.85 -5.09
CA ASP A 34 -4.23 7.27 -6.43
C ASP A 34 -2.98 8.15 -6.41
N TRP A 35 -2.32 8.30 -7.57
CA TRP A 35 -1.19 9.22 -7.74
C TRP A 35 -1.50 10.68 -7.39
N ARG A 36 -2.79 11.08 -7.42
CA ARG A 36 -3.27 12.40 -7.00
C ARG A 36 -3.60 12.50 -5.51
N GLY A 37 -3.38 11.44 -4.74
CA GLY A 37 -3.73 11.37 -3.31
C GLY A 37 -5.22 11.11 -3.04
N MET A 38 -5.99 10.67 -4.04
CA MET A 38 -7.38 10.26 -3.83
C MET A 38 -7.42 8.86 -3.19
N GLU A 39 -8.06 8.76 -2.05
CA GLU A 39 -8.17 7.50 -1.30
C GLU A 39 -9.22 6.59 -1.96
N TYR A 40 -8.80 5.44 -2.50
CA TYR A 40 -9.72 4.51 -3.16
C TYR A 40 -10.56 3.71 -2.17
N SER A 41 -10.05 3.56 -0.94
CA SER A 41 -10.72 2.79 0.10
C SER A 41 -11.21 3.71 1.21
N LYS A 42 -12.53 3.74 1.46
CA LYS A 42 -13.12 4.51 2.58
C LYS A 42 -12.64 4.04 3.96
N LYS A 43 -12.04 2.85 4.05
CA LYS A 43 -11.55 2.25 5.28
C LYS A 43 -10.24 1.51 5.00
N ALA A 44 -9.27 1.61 5.91
CA ALA A 44 -8.04 0.85 5.84
C ALA A 44 -8.34 -0.66 5.93
N TYR A 45 -7.68 -1.45 5.09
CA TYR A 45 -7.68 -2.90 5.18
C TYR A 45 -6.80 -3.31 6.38
N VAL A 46 -7.35 -4.11 7.29
CA VAL A 46 -6.66 -4.51 8.52
C VAL A 46 -6.35 -5.99 8.44
N PHE A 47 -5.08 -6.35 8.66
CA PHE A 47 -4.64 -7.74 8.71
C PHE A 47 -3.70 -7.96 9.90
N THR A 48 -3.56 -9.21 10.34
CA THR A 48 -2.70 -9.56 11.47
C THR A 48 -1.25 -9.76 11.03
N ASN A 49 -0.34 -9.68 11.99
CA ASN A 49 1.09 -9.90 11.76
C ASN A 49 1.47 -11.40 11.67
N ASP A 50 0.74 -12.15 10.85
CA ASP A 50 0.90 -13.59 10.65
C ASP A 50 0.82 -13.93 9.16
N ALA A 51 1.30 -15.11 8.77
CA ALA A 51 1.32 -15.54 7.36
C ALA A 51 -0.08 -15.50 6.71
N GLU A 52 -1.13 -15.88 7.45
CA GLU A 52 -2.52 -15.81 6.98
C GLU A 52 -2.98 -14.37 6.73
N GLY A 53 -2.58 -13.43 7.59
CA GLY A 53 -2.88 -12.01 7.43
C GLY A 53 -2.21 -11.42 6.18
N PHE A 54 -0.95 -11.78 5.93
CA PHE A 54 -0.23 -11.36 4.71
C PHE A 54 -0.78 -12.02 3.44
N ALA A 55 -1.24 -13.28 3.50
CA ALA A 55 -1.90 -13.93 2.39
C ALA A 55 -3.20 -13.21 2.02
N GLY A 56 -4.03 -12.87 3.02
CA GLY A 56 -5.25 -12.09 2.80
C GLY A 56 -4.98 -10.69 2.24
N PHE A 57 -3.88 -10.05 2.67
CA PHE A 57 -3.43 -8.77 2.09
C PHE A 57 -2.99 -8.89 0.63
N PHE A 58 -2.38 -10.02 0.22
CA PHE A 58 -1.96 -10.23 -1.17
C PHE A 58 -3.14 -10.45 -2.12
N GLU A 59 -4.25 -11.00 -1.61
CA GLU A 59 -5.49 -11.17 -2.37
C GLU A 59 -6.37 -9.91 -2.43
N TRP A 60 -6.12 -8.92 -1.56
CA TRP A 60 -6.81 -7.63 -1.51
C TRP A 60 -6.32 -6.66 -2.58
#